data_AF-A0AAD4S2A1-F1
#
_entry.id   AF-A0AAD4S2A1-F1
#
_cell.length_a   1.000
_cell.length_b   1.000
_cell.length_c   1.000
_cell.angle_alpha   90.00
_cell.angle_beta   90.00
_cell.angle_gamma   90.00
#
_symmetry.space_group_name_H-M   'P 1'
#
loop_
_entity.id
_entity.type
_entity.pdbx_description
1 polymer ?
#
loop_
_entity_poly.entity_id
_entity_poly.type
_entity_poly.pdbx_seq_one_letter_code
_entity_poly.pdbx_strand_id
1 'polypeptide(L)'
;MGSSSLATNLRTFSIQHQSSSNLSFSSSIQRLIPIRINSFLRSNKVNLISTSRSRIQRPSKWKLQSSSMAGIVNSSEKREHHKKEIFENEEDLSISLAKYIADLSEKFVKERGSFTVTLSGGSLIKSLRKLAEAPYVDSIDWAKWHVLWLDERVVPKDHPDSNYKLAYDGLLSKVPIPPGQVYAINDALSAEGAADDYETCLKHLVNTGILAVSAASGFPKFDLQLLGMGPDGHVASLFPGHPLLNEKERWVTFIKDSPKPPPERITLTFPVINSSAYNALVLVGAGKSAIVAKAWGKDKSSDLLPVEMVTAEDEFTWFMDKEAASKL
;
A
#
# COMPACT_ATOMS: atom_id res chain seq x y z
N MET A 1 -12.32 -50.46 -24.75
CA MET A 1 -11.41 -49.95 -25.80
C MET A 1 -12.06 -50.28 -27.15
N GLY A 2 -12.30 -49.38 -28.10
CA GLY A 2 -12.20 -47.90 -28.10
C GLY A 2 -12.45 -47.35 -29.53
N SER A 3 -12.89 -46.09 -29.67
CA SER A 3 -12.93 -45.22 -30.89
C SER A 3 -13.61 -45.77 -32.19
N SER A 4 -14.55 -45.11 -32.90
CA SER A 4 -14.60 -43.73 -33.47
C SER A 4 -13.42 -43.41 -34.44
N SER A 5 -13.54 -42.59 -35.50
CA SER A 5 -14.53 -41.62 -35.98
C SER A 5 -14.54 -41.68 -37.54
N LEU A 6 -15.66 -41.74 -38.26
CA LEU A 6 -16.53 -40.64 -38.75
C LEU A 6 -15.85 -39.59 -39.68
N ALA A 7 -16.59 -39.08 -40.68
CA ALA A 7 -16.11 -38.25 -41.79
C ALA A 7 -17.14 -37.18 -42.22
N THR A 8 -16.78 -36.29 -43.16
CA THR A 8 -17.63 -35.65 -44.22
C THR A 8 -17.44 -34.12 -44.39
N ASN A 9 -17.15 -33.69 -45.63
CA ASN A 9 -17.37 -32.41 -46.33
C ASN A 9 -17.29 -31.03 -45.62
N LEU A 10 -16.71 -30.05 -46.34
CA LEU A 10 -17.37 -28.76 -46.61
C LEU A 10 -17.01 -28.23 -48.02
N ARG A 11 -17.77 -27.26 -48.55
CA ARG A 11 -17.69 -26.80 -49.96
C ARG A 11 -16.98 -25.46 -50.12
N THR A 12 -16.32 -25.27 -51.26
CA THR A 12 -15.86 -23.96 -51.77
C THR A 12 -17.00 -23.16 -52.43
N PHE A 13 -16.93 -21.84 -52.34
CA PHE A 13 -17.65 -20.89 -53.20
C PHE A 13 -16.75 -19.66 -53.48
N SER A 14 -17.01 -18.94 -54.57
CA SER A 14 -16.16 -17.84 -55.07
C SER A 14 -16.98 -16.57 -55.30
N ILE A 15 -16.41 -15.41 -54.96
CA ILE A 15 -16.91 -14.05 -55.27
C ILE A 15 -15.72 -13.18 -55.73
N GLN A 16 -16.02 -12.12 -56.48
CA GLN A 16 -15.15 -11.50 -57.50
C GLN A 16 -14.15 -10.45 -56.99
N HIS A 17 -13.12 -10.20 -57.80
CA HIS A 17 -12.30 -8.98 -57.78
C HIS A 17 -13.11 -7.72 -58.16
N GLN A 18 -12.80 -6.60 -57.51
CA GLN A 18 -12.60 -5.30 -58.15
C GLN A 18 -11.38 -4.60 -57.51
N SER A 19 -10.88 -3.52 -58.11
CA SER A 19 -9.53 -2.99 -57.85
C SER A 19 -9.44 -1.46 -57.95
N SER A 20 -8.23 -0.92 -57.65
CA SER A 20 -7.84 0.51 -57.70
C SER A 20 -8.35 1.36 -56.51
N SER A 21 -7.65 2.41 -56.04
CA SER A 21 -6.34 2.96 -56.46
C SER A 21 -5.57 3.59 -55.28
N ASN A 22 -4.25 3.73 -55.42
CA ASN A 22 -3.38 4.45 -54.47
C ASN A 22 -3.59 5.97 -54.57
N LEU A 23 -3.47 6.69 -53.45
CA LEU A 23 -3.16 8.13 -53.42
C LEU A 23 -2.26 8.47 -52.22
N SER A 24 -1.39 9.47 -52.39
CA SER A 24 -0.33 9.82 -51.44
C SER A 24 -0.75 10.91 -50.45
N PHE A 25 -0.24 10.85 -49.22
CA PHE A 25 -0.34 11.95 -48.27
C PHE A 25 0.46 13.16 -48.73
N SER A 26 -0.19 14.32 -48.79
CA SER A 26 0.45 15.63 -48.93
C SER A 26 0.47 16.34 -47.58
N SER A 27 1.59 16.97 -47.23
CA SER A 27 1.67 17.83 -46.05
C SER A 27 0.99 19.18 -46.31
N SER A 28 0.37 19.77 -45.29
CA SER A 28 -0.16 21.13 -45.37
C SER A 28 -0.13 21.80 -44.00
N ILE A 29 0.33 23.05 -44.00
CA ILE A 29 0.63 23.84 -42.81
C ILE A 29 -0.62 24.57 -42.36
N GLN A 30 -0.93 24.52 -41.07
CA GLN A 30 -1.81 25.50 -40.42
C GLN A 30 -1.00 26.37 -39.45
N ARG A 31 -1.36 27.66 -39.39
CA ARG A 31 -0.80 28.68 -38.48
C ARG A 31 -1.96 29.31 -37.69
N LEU A 32 -1.60 30.23 -36.78
CA LEU A 32 -2.49 31.07 -35.95
C LEU A 32 -3.03 30.31 -34.72
N ILE A 33 -3.18 30.90 -33.51
CA ILE A 33 -3.03 32.30 -33.05
C ILE A 33 -2.17 32.32 -31.76
N PRO A 34 -1.27 33.30 -31.53
CA PRO A 34 -0.56 33.45 -30.26
C PRO A 34 -1.42 34.07 -29.15
N ILE A 35 -1.37 33.50 -27.94
CA ILE A 35 -2.01 34.07 -26.73
C ILE A 35 -1.11 35.18 -26.15
N ARG A 36 -1.72 36.32 -25.78
CA ARG A 36 -1.01 37.46 -25.17
C ARG A 36 -0.61 37.17 -23.72
N ILE A 37 0.66 37.40 -23.39
CA ILE A 37 1.11 37.60 -22.01
C ILE A 37 0.77 39.03 -21.60
N ASN A 38 -0.04 39.21 -20.57
CA ASN A 38 -0.33 40.52 -19.96
C ASN A 38 0.47 40.67 -18.67
N SER A 39 1.59 41.40 -18.72
CA SER A 39 2.38 41.74 -17.54
C SER A 39 1.70 42.85 -16.72
N PHE A 40 1.27 42.56 -15.49
CA PHE A 40 0.73 43.58 -14.58
C PHE A 40 1.71 43.89 -13.44
N LEU A 41 2.63 44.82 -13.69
CA LEU A 41 3.47 45.41 -12.65
C LEU A 41 2.65 46.37 -11.79
N ARG A 42 2.65 46.16 -10.47
CA ARG A 42 2.20 47.18 -9.51
C ARG A 42 3.11 47.26 -8.30
N SER A 43 4.10 48.15 -8.39
CA SER A 43 4.85 48.63 -7.23
C SER A 43 3.94 49.43 -6.29
N ASN A 44 4.19 49.37 -4.99
CA ASN A 44 3.90 50.49 -4.11
C ASN A 44 5.00 50.63 -3.05
N LYS A 45 5.22 51.86 -2.58
CA LYS A 45 6.44 52.25 -1.84
C LYS A 45 6.33 52.04 -0.34
N VAL A 46 7.49 51.79 0.28
CA VAL A 46 7.73 51.96 1.72
C VAL A 46 7.65 53.45 2.09
N ASN A 47 7.17 53.75 3.30
CA ASN A 47 7.42 55.03 3.99
C ASN A 47 8.04 54.74 5.36
N LEU A 48 9.07 55.52 5.73
CA LEU A 48 9.70 55.49 7.05
C LEU A 48 9.16 56.64 7.92
N ILE A 49 9.00 56.40 9.22
CA ILE A 49 8.93 57.45 10.27
C ILE A 49 9.77 56.99 11.48
N SER A 50 10.40 57.94 12.17
CA SER A 50 11.24 57.73 13.36
C SER A 50 11.06 58.90 14.35
N THR A 51 11.38 58.80 15.66
CA THR A 51 12.15 57.72 16.33
C THR A 51 11.28 57.03 17.42
N SER A 52 11.56 56.85 18.72
CA SER A 52 12.65 57.23 19.65
C SER A 52 12.93 56.08 20.65
N ARG A 53 14.09 56.11 21.33
CA ARG A 53 14.54 55.04 22.25
C ARG A 53 13.86 55.12 23.63
N SER A 54 13.51 53.96 24.21
CA SER A 54 13.41 53.79 25.66
C SER A 54 13.90 52.43 26.15
N ARG A 55 15.10 52.43 26.74
CA ARG A 55 15.65 51.49 27.76
C ARG A 55 15.24 50.00 27.69
N ILE A 56 16.17 49.17 27.21
CA ILE A 56 16.12 47.70 27.28
C ILE A 56 16.15 47.20 28.74
N GLN A 57 15.24 46.29 29.09
CA GLN A 57 15.46 45.28 30.14
C GLN A 57 15.59 43.90 29.50
N ARG A 58 16.42 43.03 30.09
CA ARG A 58 16.66 41.66 29.60
C ARG A 58 15.70 40.66 30.26
N PRO A 59 14.90 39.89 29.49
CA PRO A 59 14.44 38.58 29.93
C PRO A 59 15.63 37.64 30.12
N SER A 60 15.50 36.67 31.02
CA SER A 60 16.54 35.68 31.33
C SER A 60 16.69 34.63 30.21
N LYS A 61 17.81 33.90 30.23
CA LYS A 61 18.08 32.79 29.30
C LYS A 61 17.02 31.71 29.45
N TRP A 62 16.22 31.48 28.41
CA TRP A 62 15.49 30.23 28.25
C TRP A 62 16.50 29.10 27.99
N LYS A 63 16.70 28.22 28.97
CA LYS A 63 17.38 26.94 28.74
C LYS A 63 16.43 26.06 27.93
N LEU A 64 16.79 25.75 26.70
CA LEU A 64 16.29 24.54 26.03
C LEU A 64 16.81 23.33 26.82
N GLN A 65 16.00 22.78 27.71
CA GLN A 65 16.20 21.42 28.19
C GLN A 65 15.66 20.48 27.12
N SER A 66 16.57 19.78 26.43
CA SER A 66 16.24 18.66 25.56
C SER A 66 15.76 17.48 26.41
N SER A 67 14.50 17.51 26.85
CA SER A 67 13.86 16.39 27.52
C SER A 67 13.63 15.26 26.52
N SER A 68 14.60 14.34 26.43
CA SER A 68 14.45 13.08 25.71
C SER A 68 13.33 12.26 26.35
N MET A 69 12.11 12.43 25.85
CA MET A 69 10.98 11.56 26.15
C MET A 69 10.95 10.40 25.16
N ALA A 70 12.04 9.64 25.13
CA ALA A 70 12.03 8.24 24.69
C ALA A 70 11.24 7.42 25.74
N GLY A 71 9.94 7.65 25.79
CA GLY A 71 9.04 7.00 26.74
C GLY A 71 9.01 5.50 26.48
N ILE A 72 9.33 4.71 27.49
CA ILE A 72 9.08 3.27 27.47
C ILE A 72 7.57 3.08 27.66
N VAL A 73 6.81 3.25 26.58
CA VAL A 73 5.38 2.94 26.53
C VAL A 73 5.22 1.49 26.94
N ASN A 74 4.33 1.21 27.88
CA ASN A 74 4.27 -0.12 28.47
C ASN A 74 3.73 -1.10 27.42
N SER A 75 4.34 -2.28 27.31
CA SER A 75 3.94 -3.26 26.28
C SER A 75 2.55 -3.88 26.50
N SER A 76 1.88 -3.55 27.61
CA SER A 76 0.44 -3.75 27.82
C SER A 76 -0.41 -2.72 27.08
N GLU A 77 -0.07 -1.42 27.17
CA GLU A 77 -0.85 -0.30 26.61
C GLU A 77 -0.88 -0.39 25.08
N LYS A 78 0.26 -0.68 24.44
CA LYS A 78 0.31 -0.95 23.00
C LYS A 78 -0.63 -2.08 22.54
N ARG A 79 -0.98 -3.03 23.42
CA ARG A 79 -1.79 -4.20 23.08
C ARG A 79 -3.31 -3.99 23.23
N GLU A 80 -3.78 -2.85 23.73
CA GLU A 80 -5.22 -2.59 23.87
C GLU A 80 -5.95 -2.51 22.50
N HIS A 81 -5.24 -2.10 21.45
CA HIS A 81 -5.73 -2.09 20.06
C HIS A 81 -5.42 -3.40 19.28
N HIS A 82 -4.82 -4.42 19.92
CA HIS A 82 -4.41 -5.68 19.26
C HIS A 82 -5.48 -6.77 19.40
N LYS A 83 -6.33 -6.90 18.38
CA LYS A 83 -7.38 -7.92 18.31
C LYS A 83 -6.84 -9.22 17.70
N LYS A 84 -7.42 -10.37 18.10
CA LYS A 84 -7.16 -11.68 17.50
C LYS A 84 -8.46 -12.35 17.11
N GLU A 85 -8.54 -12.82 15.87
CA GLU A 85 -9.66 -13.60 15.35
C GLU A 85 -9.12 -14.93 14.82
N ILE A 86 -9.62 -16.04 15.37
CA ILE A 86 -9.19 -17.40 15.03
C ILE A 86 -10.37 -18.15 14.41
N PHE A 87 -10.18 -18.62 13.18
CA PHE A 87 -11.20 -19.28 12.37
C PHE A 87 -10.90 -20.78 12.23
N GLU A 88 -11.93 -21.59 11.96
CA GLU A 88 -11.77 -23.04 11.81
C GLU A 88 -10.79 -23.43 10.69
N ASN A 89 -10.79 -22.68 9.58
CA ASN A 89 -9.99 -22.94 8.38
C ASN A 89 -9.87 -21.67 7.50
N GLU A 90 -9.17 -21.78 6.37
CA GLU A 90 -8.95 -20.68 5.41
C GLU A 90 -10.24 -20.13 4.77
N GLU A 91 -11.30 -20.93 4.57
CA GLU A 91 -12.54 -20.46 3.95
C GLU A 91 -13.30 -19.51 4.90
N ASP A 92 -13.50 -19.91 6.15
CA ASP A 92 -14.16 -19.08 7.17
C ASP A 92 -13.39 -17.79 7.46
N LEU A 93 -12.05 -17.87 7.51
CA LEU A 93 -11.17 -16.69 7.57
C LEU A 93 -11.38 -15.76 6.37
N SER A 94 -11.48 -16.31 5.15
CA SER A 94 -11.57 -15.51 3.91
C SER A 94 -12.94 -14.84 3.77
N ILE A 95 -14.01 -15.51 4.21
CA ILE A 95 -15.36 -14.95 4.28
C ILE A 95 -15.40 -13.78 5.27
N SER A 96 -14.80 -13.95 6.45
CA SER A 96 -14.80 -12.95 7.52
C SER A 96 -13.91 -11.75 7.19
N LEU A 97 -12.74 -12.00 6.59
CA LEU A 97 -11.84 -10.97 6.08
C LEU A 97 -12.48 -10.14 4.96
N ALA A 98 -13.19 -10.77 4.01
CA ALA A 98 -13.92 -10.03 2.98
C ALA A 98 -15.03 -9.15 3.58
N LYS A 99 -15.75 -9.63 4.59
CA LYS A 99 -16.73 -8.80 5.32
C LYS A 99 -16.06 -7.61 5.99
N TYR A 100 -14.97 -7.83 6.73
CA TYR A 100 -14.21 -6.78 7.42
C TYR A 100 -13.72 -5.69 6.46
N ILE A 101 -13.19 -6.09 5.30
CA ILE A 101 -12.74 -5.16 4.25
C ILE A 101 -13.92 -4.40 3.64
N ALA A 102 -15.07 -5.05 3.42
CA ALA A 102 -16.28 -4.40 2.92
C ALA A 102 -16.86 -3.38 3.91
N ASP A 103 -16.92 -3.72 5.20
CA ASP A 103 -17.38 -2.84 6.28
C ASP A 103 -16.49 -1.57 6.38
N LEU A 104 -15.16 -1.73 6.30
CA LEU A 104 -14.21 -0.62 6.31
C LEU A 104 -14.27 0.21 5.01
N SER A 105 -14.49 -0.43 3.86
CA SER A 105 -14.75 0.27 2.61
C SER A 105 -16.00 1.13 2.70
N GLU A 106 -17.13 0.62 3.23
CA GLU A 106 -18.36 1.41 3.40
C GLU A 106 -18.12 2.59 4.35
N LYS A 107 -17.48 2.34 5.51
CA LYS A 107 -17.11 3.36 6.50
C LYS A 107 -16.38 4.53 5.83
N PHE A 108 -15.25 4.26 5.18
CA PHE A 108 -14.38 5.32 4.68
C PHE A 108 -14.87 5.99 3.39
N VAL A 109 -15.57 5.25 2.52
CA VAL A 109 -16.31 5.86 1.39
C VAL A 109 -17.38 6.83 1.90
N LYS A 110 -18.06 6.52 3.01
CA LYS A 110 -19.05 7.40 3.63
C LYS A 110 -18.44 8.60 4.38
N GLU A 111 -17.28 8.42 5.02
CA GLU A 111 -16.58 9.49 5.76
C GLU A 111 -15.81 10.47 4.86
N ARG A 112 -15.18 9.97 3.78
CA ARG A 112 -14.24 10.74 2.95
C ARG A 112 -14.46 10.65 1.43
N GLY A 113 -15.34 9.76 0.96
CA GLY A 113 -15.64 9.61 -0.46
C GLY A 113 -14.67 8.72 -1.26
N SER A 114 -13.71 8.08 -0.57
CA SER A 114 -12.65 7.19 -1.08
C SER A 114 -12.29 6.12 -0.04
N PHE A 115 -11.64 5.03 -0.46
CA PHE A 115 -11.05 4.01 0.43
C PHE A 115 -9.62 3.67 -0.05
N THR A 116 -8.63 3.83 0.82
CA THR A 116 -7.20 3.58 0.53
C THR A 116 -6.71 2.29 1.19
N VAL A 117 -6.32 1.30 0.36
CA VAL A 117 -5.89 -0.02 0.84
C VAL A 117 -4.50 -0.39 0.30
N THR A 118 -3.60 -0.80 1.20
CA THR A 118 -2.27 -1.32 0.80
C THR A 118 -2.19 -2.83 0.94
N LEU A 119 -1.61 -3.52 -0.05
CA LEU A 119 -1.43 -4.97 -0.09
C LEU A 119 0.04 -5.37 0.15
N SER A 120 0.29 -6.39 0.97
CA SER A 120 1.48 -7.24 0.84
C SER A 120 1.19 -8.45 -0.06
N GLY A 121 2.23 -9.06 -0.62
CA GLY A 121 2.10 -10.30 -1.39
C GLY A 121 2.01 -11.58 -0.56
N GLY A 122 2.29 -12.71 -1.20
CA GLY A 122 2.23 -14.04 -0.60
C GLY A 122 0.80 -14.57 -0.40
N SER A 123 0.62 -15.48 0.56
CA SER A 123 -0.63 -16.22 0.77
C SER A 123 -1.86 -15.34 1.05
N LEU A 124 -1.67 -14.13 1.59
CA LEU A 124 -2.71 -13.14 1.84
C LEU A 124 -3.63 -12.95 0.63
N ILE A 125 -3.07 -12.81 -0.57
CA ILE A 125 -3.85 -12.53 -1.79
C ILE A 125 -4.90 -13.63 -2.08
N LYS A 126 -4.62 -14.89 -1.71
CA LYS A 126 -5.58 -16.00 -1.83
C LYS A 126 -6.76 -15.84 -0.87
N SER A 127 -6.53 -15.31 0.34
CA SER A 127 -7.58 -15.02 1.33
C SER A 127 -8.53 -13.91 0.86
N LEU A 128 -8.12 -13.05 -0.07
CA LEU A 128 -8.95 -11.98 -0.63
C LEU A 128 -9.95 -12.46 -1.70
N ARG A 129 -9.92 -13.74 -2.12
CA ARG A 129 -10.77 -14.27 -3.20
C ARG A 129 -12.26 -13.95 -3.04
N LYS A 130 -12.76 -13.93 -1.81
CA LYS A 130 -14.18 -13.68 -1.49
C LYS A 130 -14.66 -12.27 -1.86
N LEU A 131 -13.76 -11.30 -2.01
CA LEU A 131 -14.09 -9.98 -2.52
C LEU A 131 -14.49 -9.98 -4.01
N ALA A 132 -14.07 -10.98 -4.78
CA ALA A 132 -14.47 -11.19 -6.17
C ALA A 132 -15.66 -12.15 -6.33
N GLU A 133 -16.34 -12.49 -5.22
CA GLU A 133 -17.57 -13.30 -5.19
C GLU A 133 -18.75 -12.43 -4.73
N ALA A 134 -19.98 -12.85 -5.05
CA ALA A 134 -21.18 -12.19 -4.55
C ALA A 134 -21.32 -12.40 -3.02
N PRO A 135 -21.80 -11.41 -2.25
CA PRO A 135 -22.33 -10.11 -2.70
C PRO A 135 -21.25 -9.04 -2.97
N TYR A 136 -20.01 -9.24 -2.50
CA TYR A 136 -19.01 -8.19 -2.40
C TYR A 136 -18.59 -7.60 -3.74
N VAL A 137 -18.50 -8.42 -4.79
CA VAL A 137 -18.19 -7.94 -6.16
C VAL A 137 -19.25 -6.96 -6.69
N ASP A 138 -20.50 -7.12 -6.28
CA ASP A 138 -21.65 -6.29 -6.70
C ASP A 138 -21.96 -5.14 -5.71
N SER A 139 -21.63 -5.29 -4.43
CA SER A 139 -22.04 -4.37 -3.35
C SER A 139 -20.98 -3.35 -2.91
N ILE A 140 -19.71 -3.55 -3.27
CA ILE A 140 -18.62 -2.62 -2.96
C ILE A 140 -18.54 -1.55 -4.04
N ASP A 141 -18.42 -0.27 -3.65
CA ASP A 141 -18.16 0.83 -4.60
C ASP A 141 -16.67 0.86 -5.01
N TRP A 142 -16.32 -0.07 -5.91
CA TRP A 142 -14.97 -0.26 -6.46
C TRP A 142 -14.41 1.01 -7.14
N ALA A 143 -15.27 1.92 -7.60
CA ALA A 143 -14.85 3.20 -8.16
C ALA A 143 -14.19 4.12 -7.11
N LYS A 144 -14.27 3.78 -5.82
CA LYS A 144 -13.68 4.53 -4.69
C LYS A 144 -12.42 3.92 -4.14
N TRP A 145 -12.04 2.72 -4.60
CA TRP A 145 -10.87 2.01 -4.12
C TRP A 145 -9.60 2.60 -4.74
N HIS A 146 -8.64 2.92 -3.88
CA HIS A 146 -7.27 3.27 -4.25
C HIS A 146 -6.36 2.17 -3.69
N VAL A 147 -5.75 1.39 -4.58
CA VAL A 147 -4.96 0.21 -4.23
C VAL A 147 -3.47 0.51 -4.36
N LEU A 148 -2.73 0.20 -3.29
CA LEU A 148 -1.30 0.46 -3.14
C LEU A 148 -0.58 -0.79 -2.58
N TRP A 149 0.73 -0.73 -2.41
CA TRP A 149 1.55 -1.84 -1.88
C TRP A 149 2.32 -1.45 -0.62
N LEU A 150 2.41 -2.41 0.30
CA LEU A 150 3.23 -2.35 1.52
C LEU A 150 4.71 -2.59 1.22
N ASP A 151 4.96 -3.57 0.35
CA ASP A 151 6.26 -3.92 -0.21
C ASP A 151 6.11 -4.34 -1.66
N GLU A 152 7.16 -4.16 -2.46
CA GLU A 152 7.27 -4.79 -3.77
C GLU A 152 8.73 -5.05 -4.12
N ARG A 153 8.94 -6.11 -4.90
CA ARG A 153 10.21 -6.62 -5.37
C ARG A 153 10.58 -5.83 -6.62
N VAL A 154 11.84 -5.43 -6.77
CA VAL A 154 12.29 -4.63 -7.93
C VAL A 154 12.53 -5.59 -9.10
N VAL A 155 11.42 -6.00 -9.71
CA VAL A 155 11.30 -6.92 -10.85
C VAL A 155 10.15 -6.44 -11.75
N PRO A 156 10.11 -6.82 -13.04
CA PRO A 156 9.01 -6.48 -13.94
C PRO A 156 7.63 -6.86 -13.39
N LYS A 157 6.59 -6.06 -13.69
CA LYS A 157 5.21 -6.29 -13.25
C LYS A 157 4.57 -7.62 -13.70
N ASP A 158 5.16 -8.33 -14.65
CA ASP A 158 4.73 -9.67 -15.09
C ASP A 158 5.58 -10.81 -14.50
N HIS A 159 6.65 -10.50 -13.76
CA HIS A 159 7.55 -11.46 -13.13
C HIS A 159 6.85 -12.24 -11.99
N PRO A 160 7.09 -13.56 -11.83
CA PRO A 160 6.41 -14.37 -10.81
C PRO A 160 6.64 -13.92 -9.36
N ASP A 161 7.74 -13.21 -9.07
CA ASP A 161 7.99 -12.64 -7.73
C ASP A 161 7.33 -11.26 -7.47
N SER A 162 6.59 -10.70 -8.42
CA SER A 162 5.91 -9.41 -8.23
C SER A 162 4.63 -9.57 -7.39
N ASN A 163 4.54 -8.80 -6.30
CA ASN A 163 3.35 -8.63 -5.49
C ASN A 163 2.22 -7.95 -6.30
N TYR A 164 2.53 -7.08 -7.26
CA TYR A 164 1.57 -6.54 -8.24
C TYR A 164 0.99 -7.65 -9.10
N LYS A 165 1.83 -8.49 -9.72
CA LYS A 165 1.36 -9.61 -10.56
C LYS A 165 0.45 -10.54 -9.78
N LEU A 166 0.87 -10.91 -8.57
CA LEU A 166 0.12 -11.79 -7.69
C LEU A 166 -1.25 -11.20 -7.31
N ALA A 167 -1.30 -9.91 -6.95
CA ALA A 167 -2.54 -9.21 -6.65
C ALA A 167 -3.45 -9.06 -7.89
N TYR A 168 -2.87 -8.88 -9.08
CA TYR A 168 -3.61 -8.80 -10.34
C TYR A 168 -4.26 -10.15 -10.70
N ASP A 169 -3.48 -11.24 -10.74
CA ASP A 169 -3.97 -12.60 -10.97
C ASP A 169 -4.97 -13.06 -9.87
N GLY A 170 -4.75 -12.60 -8.64
CA GLY A 170 -5.52 -12.97 -7.46
C GLY A 170 -6.87 -12.25 -7.33
N LEU A 171 -6.88 -10.92 -7.49
CA LEU A 171 -8.03 -10.06 -7.20
C LEU A 171 -8.28 -9.00 -8.29
N LEU A 172 -7.29 -8.17 -8.65
CA LEU A 172 -7.55 -6.92 -9.39
C LEU A 172 -8.07 -7.12 -10.82
N SER A 173 -7.79 -8.28 -11.43
CA SER A 173 -8.37 -8.68 -12.73
C SER A 173 -9.86 -9.10 -12.67
N LYS A 174 -10.46 -9.14 -11.47
CA LYS A 174 -11.80 -9.72 -11.20
C LYS A 174 -12.77 -8.75 -10.53
N VAL A 175 -12.31 -7.55 -10.18
CA VAL A 175 -13.12 -6.49 -9.54
C VAL A 175 -13.01 -5.19 -10.33
N PRO A 176 -14.08 -4.39 -10.49
CA PRO A 176 -14.10 -3.22 -11.38
C PRO A 176 -13.43 -1.97 -10.78
N ILE A 177 -12.21 -2.10 -10.26
CA ILE A 177 -11.40 -0.98 -9.77
C ILE A 177 -10.84 -0.19 -10.98
N PRO A 178 -10.99 1.15 -11.04
CA PRO A 178 -10.43 1.96 -12.11
C PRO A 178 -8.89 1.82 -12.20
N PRO A 179 -8.29 1.53 -13.38
CA PRO A 179 -6.84 1.34 -13.49
C PRO A 179 -5.99 2.52 -13.01
N GLY A 180 -6.50 3.77 -13.14
CA GLY A 180 -5.86 4.98 -12.62
C GLY A 180 -5.86 5.12 -11.09
N GLN A 181 -6.45 4.16 -10.37
CA GLN A 181 -6.50 4.09 -8.91
C GLN A 181 -5.70 2.89 -8.37
N VAL A 182 -4.90 2.23 -9.21
CA VAL A 182 -4.00 1.13 -8.85
C VAL A 182 -2.55 1.61 -8.94
N TYR A 183 -2.00 2.07 -7.82
CA TYR A 183 -0.68 2.70 -7.75
C TYR A 183 0.39 1.63 -7.48
N ALA A 184 0.78 0.94 -8.55
CA ALA A 184 1.91 0.01 -8.56
C ALA A 184 3.26 0.74 -8.61
N ILE A 185 4.36 0.06 -8.30
CA ILE A 185 5.70 0.64 -8.36
C ILE A 185 6.17 0.89 -9.79
N ASN A 186 7.22 1.69 -9.95
CA ASN A 186 7.93 1.87 -11.22
C ASN A 186 9.08 0.86 -11.35
N ASP A 187 8.79 -0.26 -12.01
CA ASP A 187 9.67 -1.40 -12.25
C ASP A 187 10.77 -1.16 -13.30
N ALA A 188 10.82 0.04 -13.89
CA ALA A 188 11.90 0.48 -14.77
C ALA A 188 13.03 1.24 -14.04
N LEU A 189 12.94 1.42 -12.72
CA LEU A 189 13.92 2.12 -11.88
C LEU A 189 14.71 1.15 -10.98
N SER A 190 15.84 1.60 -10.44
CA SER A 190 16.52 0.89 -9.34
C SER A 190 15.70 0.96 -8.05
N ALA A 191 16.05 0.16 -7.04
CA ALA A 191 15.35 0.20 -5.75
C ALA A 191 15.29 1.61 -5.12
N GLU A 192 16.35 2.43 -5.25
CA GLU A 192 16.33 3.83 -4.83
C GLU A 192 15.27 4.64 -5.60
N GLY A 193 15.35 4.62 -6.93
CA GLY A 193 14.48 5.42 -7.79
C GLY A 193 13.01 5.01 -7.66
N ALA A 194 12.74 3.71 -7.56
CA ALA A 194 11.40 3.19 -7.32
C ALA A 194 10.85 3.63 -5.95
N ALA A 195 11.67 3.70 -4.89
CA ALA A 195 11.24 4.19 -3.59
C ALA A 195 10.99 5.71 -3.55
N ASP A 196 11.84 6.50 -4.22
CA ASP A 196 11.66 7.96 -4.34
C ASP A 196 10.45 8.33 -5.22
N ASP A 197 10.22 7.60 -6.31
CA ASP A 197 9.04 7.74 -7.18
C ASP A 197 7.75 7.36 -6.43
N TYR A 198 7.77 6.24 -5.69
CA TYR A 198 6.61 5.82 -4.88
C TYR A 198 6.32 6.78 -3.73
N GLU A 199 7.35 7.29 -3.02
CA GLU A 199 7.18 8.32 -2.00
C GLU A 199 6.64 9.63 -2.59
N THR A 200 7.03 9.97 -3.82
CA THR A 200 6.48 11.12 -4.56
C THR A 200 5.01 10.90 -4.94
N CYS A 201 4.64 9.68 -5.34
CA CYS A 201 3.24 9.30 -5.57
C CYS A 201 2.39 9.42 -4.29
N LEU A 202 2.87 8.91 -3.15
CA LEU A 202 2.18 9.06 -1.86
C LEU A 202 2.00 10.54 -1.46
N LYS A 203 3.03 11.37 -1.66
CA LYS A 203 2.95 12.82 -1.41
C LYS A 203 1.95 13.51 -2.34
N HIS A 204 1.83 13.06 -3.60
CA HIS A 204 0.78 13.55 -4.50
C HIS A 204 -0.62 13.19 -3.98
N LEU A 205 -0.86 11.92 -3.60
CA LEU A 205 -2.17 11.47 -3.09
C LEU A 205 -2.59 12.17 -1.80
N VAL A 206 -1.62 12.52 -0.93
CA VAL A 206 -1.84 13.39 0.24
C VAL A 206 -2.24 14.81 -0.19
N ASN A 207 -1.50 15.42 -1.11
CA ASN A 207 -1.78 16.78 -1.59
C ASN A 207 -3.13 16.89 -2.35
N THR A 208 -3.63 15.80 -2.95
CA THR A 208 -4.96 15.74 -3.58
C THR A 208 -6.07 15.31 -2.61
N GLY A 209 -5.75 15.04 -1.33
CA GLY A 209 -6.73 14.63 -0.32
C GLY A 209 -7.28 13.21 -0.46
N ILE A 210 -6.67 12.37 -1.28
CA ILE A 210 -7.04 10.94 -1.44
C ILE A 210 -6.52 10.13 -0.25
N LEU A 211 -5.27 10.39 0.13
CA LEU A 211 -4.61 9.77 1.27
C LEU A 211 -4.60 10.74 2.45
N ALA A 212 -5.05 10.29 3.62
CA ALA A 212 -5.07 11.14 4.81
C ALA A 212 -3.65 11.34 5.38
N VAL A 213 -3.50 12.27 6.31
CA VAL A 213 -2.29 12.43 7.13
C VAL A 213 -2.69 12.22 8.58
N SER A 214 -1.91 11.42 9.31
CA SER A 214 -2.09 11.25 10.76
C SER A 214 -1.85 12.58 11.48
N ALA A 215 -2.81 12.96 12.33
CA ALA A 215 -2.65 14.08 13.25
C ALA A 215 -1.71 13.78 14.44
N ALA A 216 -1.40 12.50 14.68
CA ALA A 216 -0.54 12.04 15.77
C ALA A 216 0.93 11.91 15.36
N SER A 217 1.21 11.50 14.10
CA SER A 217 2.57 11.21 13.61
C SER A 217 3.04 12.16 12.49
N GLY A 218 2.13 12.76 11.73
CA GLY A 218 2.44 13.53 10.52
C GLY A 218 2.76 12.70 9.26
N PHE A 219 2.68 11.37 9.34
CA PHE A 219 2.85 10.46 8.20
C PHE A 219 1.51 10.20 7.48
N PRO A 220 1.52 9.73 6.21
CA PRO A 220 0.30 9.30 5.53
C PRO A 220 -0.45 8.22 6.32
N LYS A 221 -1.75 8.44 6.51
CA LYS A 221 -2.69 7.53 7.17
C LYS A 221 -3.51 6.81 6.11
N PHE A 222 -3.20 5.53 5.88
CA PHE A 222 -4.03 4.62 5.09
C PHE A 222 -5.29 4.22 5.86
N ASP A 223 -6.28 3.73 5.13
CA ASP A 223 -7.57 3.32 5.69
C ASP A 223 -7.52 1.88 6.17
N LEU A 224 -6.88 1.01 5.39
CA LEU A 224 -6.58 -0.38 5.74
C LEU A 224 -5.25 -0.84 5.14
N GLN A 225 -4.41 -1.52 5.93
CA GLN A 225 -3.26 -2.24 5.40
C GLN A 225 -3.38 -3.74 5.63
N LEU A 226 -3.36 -4.49 4.53
CA LEU A 226 -3.45 -5.94 4.52
C LEU A 226 -2.02 -6.52 4.53
N LEU A 227 -1.60 -6.95 5.71
CA LEU A 227 -0.24 -7.39 6.02
C LEU A 227 -0.13 -8.92 5.90
N GLY A 228 1.02 -9.39 5.41
CA GLY A 228 1.49 -10.76 5.59
C GLY A 228 2.70 -10.82 6.53
N MET A 229 2.92 -11.97 7.17
CA MET A 229 4.13 -12.24 7.97
C MET A 229 4.98 -13.36 7.37
N GLY A 230 6.30 -13.15 7.30
CA GLY A 230 7.28 -14.19 6.97
C GLY A 230 7.50 -15.22 8.08
N PRO A 231 8.08 -16.41 7.79
CA PRO A 231 8.39 -17.45 8.80
C PRO A 231 9.44 -17.01 9.85
N ASP A 232 10.10 -15.88 9.59
CA ASP A 232 11.08 -15.14 10.38
C ASP A 232 10.50 -13.91 11.09
N GLY A 233 9.20 -13.61 10.91
CA GLY A 233 8.52 -12.49 11.56
C GLY A 233 8.68 -11.14 10.85
N HIS A 234 9.23 -11.10 9.62
CA HIS A 234 9.20 -9.88 8.81
C HIS A 234 7.77 -9.53 8.39
N VAL A 235 7.54 -8.23 8.22
CA VAL A 235 6.35 -7.64 7.60
C VAL A 235 6.82 -6.70 6.49
N ALA A 236 6.01 -6.51 5.44
CA ALA A 236 6.45 -5.80 4.23
C ALA A 236 7.82 -6.34 3.75
N SER A 237 8.85 -5.50 3.60
CA SER A 237 10.25 -5.95 3.47
C SER A 237 11.16 -5.43 4.62
N LEU A 238 10.61 -5.40 5.83
CA LEU A 238 11.28 -5.03 7.08
C LEU A 238 11.72 -6.29 7.85
N PHE A 239 12.97 -6.70 7.66
CA PHE A 239 13.52 -7.98 8.16
C PHE A 239 14.15 -7.91 9.56
N PRO A 240 14.14 -9.00 10.36
CA PRO A 240 14.76 -9.03 11.69
C PRO A 240 16.23 -8.64 11.65
N GLY A 241 16.67 -7.79 12.58
CA GLY A 241 18.05 -7.31 12.68
C GLY A 241 18.51 -6.35 11.58
N HIS A 242 17.69 -6.08 10.55
CA HIS A 242 18.06 -5.21 9.45
C HIS A 242 18.02 -3.72 9.86
N PRO A 243 18.96 -2.86 9.41
CA PRO A 243 19.01 -1.44 9.81
C PRO A 243 17.70 -0.67 9.56
N LEU A 244 16.94 -1.02 8.52
CA LEU A 244 15.68 -0.36 8.15
C LEU A 244 14.56 -0.44 9.22
N LEU A 245 14.65 -1.36 10.19
CA LEU A 245 13.75 -1.33 11.37
C LEU A 245 13.87 0.00 12.14
N ASN A 246 15.01 0.67 12.01
CA ASN A 246 15.33 1.97 12.64
C ASN A 246 15.06 3.18 11.73
N GLU A 247 14.46 3.02 10.55
CA GLU A 247 14.01 4.14 9.70
C GLU A 247 12.85 4.90 10.39
N LYS A 248 12.91 6.24 10.43
CA LYS A 248 11.98 7.11 11.18
C LYS A 248 11.56 8.38 10.43
N GLU A 249 12.14 8.67 9.27
CA GLU A 249 11.91 9.91 8.51
C GLU A 249 11.32 9.65 7.12
N ARG A 250 11.81 8.64 6.40
CA ARG A 250 11.28 8.24 5.08
C ARG A 250 9.87 7.68 5.19
N TRP A 251 9.05 7.89 4.15
CA TRP A 251 7.74 7.23 4.01
C TRP A 251 7.88 5.89 3.29
N VAL A 252 8.70 5.88 2.23
CA VAL A 252 9.08 4.69 1.47
C VAL A 252 10.60 4.60 1.44
N THR A 253 11.13 3.41 1.67
CA THR A 253 12.56 3.13 1.62
C THR A 253 12.81 1.85 0.81
N PHE A 254 14.08 1.51 0.62
CA PHE A 254 14.51 0.39 -0.22
C PHE A 254 15.52 -0.50 0.50
N ILE A 255 15.62 -1.74 0.05
CA ILE A 255 16.59 -2.74 0.50
C ILE A 255 17.22 -3.38 -0.74
N LYS A 256 18.54 -3.67 -0.69
CA LYS A 256 19.29 -4.32 -1.79
C LYS A 256 19.94 -5.64 -1.40
N ASP A 257 19.89 -5.96 -0.12
CA ASP A 257 20.50 -7.08 0.57
C ASP A 257 19.44 -7.90 1.34
N SER A 258 18.20 -7.93 0.83
CA SER A 258 17.12 -8.70 1.44
C SER A 258 17.56 -10.17 1.62
N PRO A 259 17.44 -10.74 2.84
CA PRO A 259 17.86 -12.12 3.13
C PRO A 259 17.00 -13.19 2.45
N LYS A 260 16.09 -12.79 1.56
CA LYS A 260 15.20 -13.63 0.76
C LYS A 260 15.14 -13.10 -0.67
N PRO A 261 15.29 -13.94 -1.70
CA PRO A 261 15.23 -13.51 -3.09
C PRO A 261 13.82 -12.98 -3.47
N PRO A 262 13.73 -12.07 -4.45
CA PRO A 262 14.83 -11.26 -4.98
C PRO A 262 15.36 -10.26 -3.94
N PRO A 263 16.65 -9.86 -4.03
CA PRO A 263 17.33 -9.08 -2.99
C PRO A 263 16.98 -7.59 -3.01
N GLU A 264 16.65 -7.03 -4.19
CA GLU A 264 16.20 -5.63 -4.34
C GLU A 264 14.69 -5.50 -4.17
N ARG A 265 14.26 -4.61 -3.25
CA ARG A 265 12.84 -4.37 -2.92
C ARG A 265 12.63 -2.93 -2.45
N ILE A 266 11.40 -2.43 -2.56
CA ILE A 266 10.94 -1.23 -1.85
C ILE A 266 9.93 -1.60 -0.76
N THR A 267 9.80 -0.77 0.27
CA THR A 267 8.92 -1.00 1.41
C THR A 267 8.43 0.31 2.02
N LEU A 268 7.18 0.33 2.47
CA LEU A 268 6.73 1.31 3.45
C LEU A 268 7.52 1.14 4.76
N THR A 269 7.73 2.25 5.45
CA THR A 269 8.49 2.30 6.72
C THR A 269 7.56 2.12 7.92
N PHE A 270 8.08 1.73 9.09
CA PHE A 270 7.25 1.61 10.30
C PHE A 270 6.48 2.89 10.68
N PRO A 271 7.02 4.12 10.55
CA PRO A 271 6.24 5.33 10.73
C PRO A 271 4.96 5.37 9.89
N VAL A 272 5.02 4.96 8.62
CA VAL A 272 3.83 4.88 7.75
C VAL A 272 2.93 3.73 8.16
N ILE A 273 3.49 2.52 8.35
CA ILE A 273 2.71 1.32 8.68
C ILE A 273 1.91 1.53 9.98
N ASN A 274 2.52 2.15 10.98
CA ASN A 274 1.90 2.37 12.28
C ASN A 274 0.97 3.59 12.33
N SER A 275 0.89 4.37 11.24
CA SER A 275 -0.01 5.53 11.11
C SER A 275 -1.31 5.22 10.36
N SER A 276 -1.48 3.98 9.86
CA SER A 276 -2.75 3.51 9.32
C SER A 276 -3.88 3.55 10.36
N ALA A 277 -5.11 3.76 9.91
CA ALA A 277 -6.30 3.57 10.73
C ALA A 277 -6.41 2.11 11.17
N TYR A 278 -6.49 1.19 10.20
CA TYR A 278 -6.63 -0.24 10.45
C TYR A 278 -5.47 -1.00 9.83
N ASN A 279 -4.92 -1.94 10.60
CA ASN A 279 -3.99 -2.93 10.09
C ASN A 279 -4.60 -4.32 10.30
N ALA A 280 -4.53 -5.19 9.28
CA ALA A 280 -4.99 -6.56 9.36
C ALA A 280 -3.88 -7.51 8.94
N LEU A 281 -3.34 -8.29 9.88
CA LEU A 281 -2.35 -9.33 9.60
C LEU A 281 -3.06 -10.64 9.30
N VAL A 282 -2.81 -11.20 8.12
CA VAL A 282 -3.54 -12.38 7.63
C VAL A 282 -2.62 -13.59 7.52
N LEU A 283 -2.93 -14.62 8.31
CA LEU A 283 -2.07 -15.79 8.54
C LEU A 283 -2.86 -17.08 8.38
N VAL A 284 -2.38 -17.95 7.48
CA VAL A 284 -3.05 -19.20 7.08
C VAL A 284 -2.05 -20.34 7.08
N GLY A 285 -2.45 -21.50 7.58
CA GLY A 285 -1.73 -22.77 7.52
C GLY A 285 -0.65 -22.97 8.58
N ALA A 286 -0.37 -24.24 8.89
CA ALA A 286 0.49 -24.67 9.99
C ALA A 286 1.92 -24.12 9.94
N GLY A 287 2.39 -23.72 8.74
CA GLY A 287 3.68 -23.05 8.54
C GLY A 287 3.81 -21.70 9.25
N LYS A 288 2.71 -21.07 9.70
CA LYS A 288 2.74 -19.84 10.52
C LYS A 288 2.86 -20.12 12.03
N SER A 289 2.47 -21.30 12.49
CA SER A 289 2.32 -21.66 13.92
C SER A 289 3.50 -21.27 14.81
N ALA A 290 4.73 -21.58 14.39
CA ALA A 290 5.93 -21.36 15.19
C ALA A 290 6.26 -19.86 15.36
N ILE A 291 6.07 -19.06 14.30
CA ILE A 291 6.37 -17.63 14.34
C ILE A 291 5.25 -16.82 15.00
N VAL A 292 3.99 -17.27 14.86
CA VAL A 292 2.84 -16.76 15.64
C VAL A 292 3.05 -16.97 17.14
N ALA A 293 3.43 -18.19 17.54
CA ALA A 293 3.74 -18.50 18.94
C ALA A 293 4.91 -17.67 19.49
N LYS A 294 5.96 -17.42 18.69
CA LYS A 294 7.03 -16.50 19.10
C LYS A 294 6.53 -15.07 19.28
N ALA A 295 5.77 -14.53 18.33
CA ALA A 295 5.26 -13.15 18.39
C ALA A 295 4.26 -12.88 19.54
N TRP A 296 3.54 -13.91 19.99
CA TRP A 296 2.63 -13.82 21.15
C TRP A 296 3.22 -14.34 22.47
N GLY A 297 4.48 -14.80 22.44
CA GLY A 297 5.16 -15.40 23.58
C GLY A 297 5.27 -14.48 24.80
N LYS A 298 5.36 -15.09 25.99
CA LYS A 298 5.70 -14.38 27.23
C LYS A 298 7.20 -14.16 27.36
N ASP A 299 7.99 -15.12 26.89
CA ASP A 299 9.44 -15.03 26.80
C ASP A 299 9.83 -14.14 25.61
N LYS A 300 9.94 -12.83 25.87
CA LYS A 300 10.54 -11.89 24.92
C LYS A 300 12.01 -12.27 24.71
N SER A 301 12.35 -12.79 23.53
CA SER A 301 13.75 -12.84 23.09
C SER A 301 14.34 -11.43 23.05
N SER A 302 15.66 -11.30 23.20
CA SER A 302 16.38 -10.05 22.92
C SER A 302 16.01 -9.45 21.55
N ASP A 303 15.78 -10.35 20.59
CA ASP A 303 15.57 -10.05 19.19
C ASP A 303 14.06 -9.94 18.93
N LEU A 304 13.54 -8.72 19.08
CA LEU A 304 12.16 -8.36 18.78
C LEU A 304 11.83 -8.64 17.31
N LEU A 305 10.70 -9.28 17.03
CA LEU A 305 10.27 -9.52 15.65
C LEU A 305 9.72 -8.23 15.01
N PRO A 306 9.97 -7.98 13.71
CA PRO A 306 9.38 -6.83 13.00
C PRO A 306 7.86 -6.76 13.12
N VAL A 307 7.16 -7.91 13.16
CA VAL A 307 5.70 -7.97 13.38
C VAL A 307 5.27 -7.42 14.76
N GLU A 308 6.10 -7.50 15.80
CA GLU A 308 5.82 -6.95 17.13
C GLU A 308 6.02 -5.43 17.20
N MET A 309 6.65 -4.84 16.17
CA MET A 309 6.81 -3.39 16.03
C MET A 309 5.58 -2.74 15.37
N VAL A 310 4.70 -3.53 14.74
CA VAL A 310 3.47 -3.07 14.09
C VAL A 310 2.43 -2.66 15.14
N THR A 311 1.82 -1.50 14.91
CA THR A 311 0.60 -1.02 15.58
C THR A 311 -0.33 -0.43 14.50
N ALA A 312 -1.48 0.12 14.90
CA ALA A 312 -2.31 1.01 14.08
C ALA A 312 -2.91 2.09 15.00
N GLU A 313 -3.55 3.10 14.43
CA GLU A 313 -4.18 4.17 15.23
C GLU A 313 -5.58 3.81 15.74
N ASP A 314 -6.38 3.06 14.96
CA ASP A 314 -7.74 2.69 15.33
C ASP A 314 -7.77 1.22 15.82
N GLU A 315 -7.33 0.24 15.01
CA GLU A 315 -7.35 -1.21 15.33
C GLU A 315 -6.23 -1.99 14.59
N PHE A 316 -5.56 -2.92 15.27
CA PHE A 316 -4.66 -3.90 14.63
C PHE A 316 -5.17 -5.34 14.86
N THR A 317 -5.75 -5.96 13.83
CA THR A 317 -6.39 -7.27 13.93
C THR A 317 -5.55 -8.40 13.30
N TRP A 318 -5.40 -9.49 14.03
CA TRP A 318 -4.72 -10.71 13.58
C TRP A 318 -5.76 -11.76 13.17
N PHE A 319 -5.92 -11.96 11.85
CA PHE A 319 -6.75 -13.00 11.26
C PHE A 319 -5.91 -14.28 11.11
N MET A 320 -6.30 -15.34 11.82
CA MET A 320 -5.58 -16.64 11.84
C MET A 320 -6.55 -17.80 11.61
N ASP A 321 -6.16 -18.81 10.84
CA ASP A 321 -6.83 -20.11 10.92
C ASP A 321 -6.31 -20.93 12.12
N LYS A 322 -7.02 -22.00 12.49
CA LYS A 322 -6.60 -22.90 13.58
C LYS A 322 -5.22 -23.51 13.38
N GLU A 323 -4.76 -23.69 12.15
CA GLU A 323 -3.41 -24.18 11.90
C GLU A 323 -2.34 -23.12 12.19
N ALA A 324 -2.53 -21.87 11.75
CA ALA A 324 -1.67 -20.74 12.06
C ALA A 324 -1.66 -20.41 13.56
N ALA A 325 -2.79 -20.65 14.24
CA ALA A 325 -2.95 -20.47 15.68
C ALA A 325 -2.51 -21.70 16.53
N SER A 326 -2.13 -22.83 15.93
CA SER A 326 -1.98 -24.15 16.60
C SER A 326 -0.91 -24.28 17.70
N LYS A 327 -0.22 -23.19 18.06
CA LYS A 327 0.82 -23.12 19.09
C LYS A 327 0.69 -21.89 20.02
N LEU A 328 -0.49 -21.25 20.03
CA LEU A 328 -0.85 -20.17 20.96
C LEU A 328 -1.35 -20.68 22.32
#